data_AF-A0A1G6JHN1-F1
#
_entry.id   AF-A0A1G6JHN1-F1
#
_cell.length_a   1.000
_cell.length_b   1.000
_cell.length_c   1.000
_cell.angle_alpha   90.00
_cell.angle_beta   90.00
_cell.angle_gamma   90.00
#
_symmetry.space_group_name_H-M   'P 1'
#
loop_
_entity.id
_entity.type
_entity.pdbx_description
1 polymer ?
#
loop_
_entity_poly.entity_id
_entity_poly.type
_entity_poly.pdbx_seq_one_letter_code
_entity_poly.pdbx_strand_id
1 'polypeptide(L)' 'MKNKNNRCISNPGGNIPEYKNGELQPLFAEGNIFYHGHDVCIDDEGNLYVCQWNADKTYPVKLERV' A
#
# COMPACT_ATOMS: atom_id res chain seq x y z
N MET A 1 -0.39 -5.34 3.85
CA MET A 1 -0.82 -5.66 5.23
C MET A 1 -0.93 -7.17 5.41
N LYS A 2 -0.60 -7.69 6.59
CA LYS A 2 -0.69 -9.12 6.92
C LYS A 2 -1.80 -9.39 7.94
N ASN A 3 -2.40 -10.57 7.88
CA ASN A 3 -3.34 -11.03 8.90
C ASN A 3 -2.63 -11.69 10.09
N LYS A 4 -3.40 -12.15 11.10
CA LYS A 4 -2.88 -12.83 12.31
C LYS A 4 -2.06 -14.10 12.05
N ASN A 5 -2.18 -14.69 10.86
CA ASN A 5 -1.44 -15.88 10.44
C ASN A 5 -0.22 -15.51 9.56
N ASN A 6 0.22 -14.25 9.58
CA ASN A 6 1.32 -13.72 8.76
C ASN A 6 1.12 -13.81 7.24
N ARG A 7 -0.11 -14.02 6.76
CA ARG A 7 -0.41 -13.99 5.33
C ARG A 7 -0.65 -12.57 4.85
N CYS A 8 -0.04 -12.18 3.75
CA CYS A 8 -0.31 -10.90 3.09
C CYS A 8 -1.73 -10.93 2.51
N ILE A 9 -2.58 -10.00 2.93
CA ILE A 9 -3.98 -9.92 2.51
C ILE A 9 -4.28 -8.64 1.73
N SER A 10 -3.33 -7.70 1.67
CA SER A 10 -3.49 -6.43 0.99
C SER A 10 -2.13 -5.88 0.58
N ASN A 11 -2.04 -5.35 -0.63
CA ASN A 11 -0.86 -4.71 -1.20
C ASN A 11 -1.30 -3.40 -1.91
N PRO A 12 -1.65 -2.33 -1.16
CA PRO A 12 -2.14 -1.09 -1.76
C PRO A 12 -1.12 -0.50 -2.74
N GLY A 13 -1.57 -0.08 -3.92
CA GLY A 13 -0.71 0.41 -5.01
C GLY A 13 0.09 -0.68 -5.73
N GLY A 14 -0.22 -1.95 -5.48
CA GLY A 14 0.41 -3.09 -6.13
C GLY A 14 -0.59 -4.16 -6.52
N ASN A 15 -0.07 -5.23 -7.11
CA ASN A 15 -0.87 -6.37 -7.53
C ASN A 15 -1.51 -7.10 -6.34
N ILE A 16 -2.62 -7.78 -6.62
CA ILE A 16 -3.32 -8.60 -5.65
C ILE A 16 -2.38 -9.70 -5.13
N PRO A 17 -2.23 -9.88 -3.80
CA PRO A 17 -1.43 -10.96 -3.25
C PRO A 17 -1.95 -12.34 -3.66
N GLU A 18 -1.13 -13.11 -4.37
CA GLU A 18 -1.45 -14.48 -4.78
C GLU A 18 -0.61 -15.49 -4.00
N TYR A 19 -1.21 -16.66 -3.73
CA TYR A 19 -0.54 -17.78 -3.09
C TYR A 19 -0.62 -19.02 -3.98
N LYS A 20 0.53 -19.60 -4.35
CA LYS A 20 0.60 -20.88 -5.07
C LYS A 20 1.29 -21.90 -4.17
N ASN A 21 0.66 -23.05 -3.96
CA ASN A 21 1.15 -24.10 -3.05
C ASN A 21 1.47 -23.61 -1.62
N GLY A 22 0.74 -22.58 -1.15
CA GLY A 22 0.97 -21.99 0.17
C GLY A 22 2.05 -20.89 0.23
N GLU A 23 2.76 -20.63 -0.86
CA GLU A 23 3.81 -19.62 -0.93
C GLU A 23 3.32 -18.32 -1.57
N LEU A 24 3.64 -17.19 -0.93
CA LEU A 24 3.31 -15.86 -1.44
C LEU A 24 4.12 -15.60 -2.71
N GLN A 25 3.43 -15.26 -3.80
CA GLN A 25 4.07 -14.89 -5.05
C GLN A 25 4.65 -13.47 -4.97
N PRO A 26 5.63 -13.13 -5.82
CA PRO A 26 6.21 -11.79 -5.85
C PRO A 26 5.14 -10.70 -5.96
N LEU A 27 5.34 -9.65 -5.16
CA LEU A 27 4.52 -8.45 -5.18
C LEU A 27 5.22 -7.39 -6.02
N PHE A 28 4.45 -6.66 -6.81
CA PHE A 28 4.92 -5.58 -7.68
C PHE A 28 4.01 -4.38 -7.52
N ALA A 29 4.57 -3.19 -7.74
CA ALA A 29 3.76 -2.00 -7.92
C ALA A 29 2.91 -2.16 -9.20
N GLU A 30 1.66 -1.74 -9.14
CA GLU A 30 0.73 -1.84 -10.25
C GLU A 30 0.09 -0.46 -10.45
N GLY A 31 0.33 0.11 -11.63
CA GLY A 31 -0.04 1.50 -11.94
C GLY A 31 0.93 2.54 -11.36
N ASN A 32 0.60 3.80 -11.59
CA ASN A 32 1.38 4.97 -11.13
C ASN A 32 0.67 5.67 -9.97
N ILE A 33 0.36 4.92 -8.90
CA ILE A 33 -0.34 5.47 -7.73
C ILE A 33 0.62 6.21 -6.78
N PHE A 34 1.82 5.67 -6.61
CA PHE A 34 2.87 6.26 -5.78
C PHE A 34 4.10 6.59 -6.64
N TYR A 35 4.68 7.75 -6.40
CA TYR A 35 5.93 8.21 -7.02
C TYR A 35 7.08 8.00 -6.05
N HIS A 36 7.48 9.03 -5.29
CA HIS A 36 8.53 8.93 -4.28
C HIS A 36 7.93 9.09 -2.88
N GLY A 37 7.11 8.11 -2.48
CA GLY A 37 6.59 8.02 -1.12
C GLY A 37 7.72 8.04 -0.10
N HIS A 38 7.70 9.01 0.81
CA HIS A 38 8.75 9.24 1.81
C HIS A 38 8.24 9.05 3.24
N ASP A 39 6.97 9.34 3.49
CA ASP A 39 6.41 9.30 4.83
C ASP A 39 4.99 8.71 4.84
N VAL A 40 4.60 8.16 5.98
CA VAL A 40 3.28 7.59 6.22
C VAL A 40 2.72 8.10 7.55
N CYS A 41 1.51 8.67 7.48
CA CYS A 41 0.75 9.11 8.65
C CYS A 41 -0.56 8.32 8.77
N ILE A 42 -1.09 8.25 9.99
CA ILE A 42 -2.38 7.61 10.30
C ILE A 42 -3.23 8.63 11.07
N ASP A 43 -4.51 8.78 10.70
CA ASP A 43 -5.46 9.58 11.48
C ASP A 43 -6.20 8.76 12.55
N ASP A 44 -7.02 9.43 13.36
CA ASP A 44 -7.77 8.77 14.45
C ASP A 44 -8.84 7.77 13.95
N GLU A 45 -9.20 7.83 12.67
CA GLU A 45 -10.12 6.88 12.02
C GLU A 45 -9.37 5.67 11.41
N GLY A 46 -8.03 5.70 11.43
CA GLY A 46 -7.17 4.65 10.90
C GLY A 46 -6.95 4.75 9.39
N ASN A 47 -7.25 5.88 8.75
CA ASN A 47 -6.89 6.13 7.36
C ASN A 47 -5.39 6.34 7.23
N LEU A 48 -4.80 5.82 6.16
CA LEU A 48 -3.37 5.97 5.88
C LEU A 48 -3.14 7.10 4.89
N TYR A 49 -2.11 7.90 5.13
CA TYR A 49 -1.70 8.99 4.25
C TYR A 49 -0.28 8.75 3.80
N VAL A 50 -0.05 8.66 2.49
CA VAL A 50 1.29 8.51 1.92
C VAL A 50 1.75 9.87 1.40
N CYS A 51 2.73 10.46 2.08
CA CYS A 51 3.37 11.71 1.67
C CYS A 51 4.48 11.43 0.65
N GLN A 52 4.55 12.25 -0.40
CA GLN A 52 5.45 12.00 -1.53
C GLN A 52 6.39 13.19 -1.74
N TRP A 53 7.67 12.90 -1.93
CA TRP A 53 8.67 13.90 -2.33
C TRP A 53 8.77 13.96 -3.86
N ASN A 54 9.07 15.12 -4.44
CA ASN A 54 9.23 15.28 -5.90
C ASN A 54 8.12 14.62 -6.76
N ALA A 55 6.86 14.72 -6.32
CA ALA A 55 5.72 14.07 -6.95
C ALA A 55 4.74 15.10 -7.52
N ASP A 56 5.21 15.95 -8.43
CA ASP A 56 4.39 16.94 -9.18
C ASP A 56 3.47 17.83 -8.33
N LYS A 57 3.91 18.17 -7.11
CA LYS A 57 3.13 18.96 -6.14
C LYS A 57 1.78 18.32 -5.77
N THR A 58 1.67 16.99 -5.85
CA THR A 58 0.50 16.24 -5.41
C THR A 58 0.32 16.32 -3.89
N TYR A 59 -0.93 16.30 -3.44
CA TYR A 59 -1.26 16.10 -2.04
C TYR A 59 -0.90 14.67 -1.58
N PRO A 60 -0.80 14.41 -0.26
CA PRO A 60 -0.68 13.06 0.24
C PRO A 60 -1.81 12.15 -0.27
N VAL A 61 -1.47 10.92 -0.66
CA VAL A 61 -2.46 9.94 -1.10
C VAL A 61 -3.15 9.35 0.13
N LYS A 62 -4.45 9.61 0.28
CA LYS A 62 -5.27 9.00 1.33
C LYS A 62 -5.71 7.60 0.90
N LEU A 63 -5.41 6.60 1.71
CA LEU A 63 -5.93 5.24 1.60
C LEU A 63 -6.97 5.04 2.70
N GLU A 64 -8.20 4.82 2.27
CA GLU A 64 -9.32 4.55 3.15
C GLU A 64 -9.51 3.04 3.30
N ARG A 65 -9.93 2.64 4.49
CA ARG A 65 -10.23 1.24 4.77
C ARG A 65 -11.60 0.90 4.21
N VAL A 66 -11.67 -0.16 3.40
CA VAL A 66 -12.91 -0.77 2.88
C VAL A 66 -13.28 -2.04 3.64
#